data_AF-A0A941ZR99-F1
#
_entry.id   AF-A0A941ZR99-F1
#
_cell.length_a   1.000
_cell.length_b   1.000
_cell.length_c   1.000
_cell.angle_alpha   90.00
_cell.angle_beta   90.00
_cell.angle_gamma   90.00
#
_symmetry.space_group_name_H-M   'P 1'
#
loop_
_entity.id
_entity.type
_entity.pdbx_description
1 polymer ?
#
loop_
_entity_poly.entity_id
_entity_poly.type
_entity_poly.pdbx_seq_one_letter_code
_entity_poly.pdbx_strand_id
1 'polypeptide(L)'
;PGVITPDEIKIGIMPGHIHKKGPIGVVSRSGTLTYEAVGQLMEIGLGQSSCVGIGGDPVNGLKHIDVMKMFNDDPQTEAVIMVGEIGGSNEEECARWVKANMKKPVVGFIAGVTAPPGKRMGHAGAIISGGKGTAEEKLAVMEECGIRTTKNPAEMGKLLKSVLK
;
A
#
# COMPACT_ATOMS: atom_id res chain seq x y z
N PRO A 1 7.73 5.01 7.78
CA PRO A 1 7.86 4.36 9.11
C PRO A 1 9.05 3.40 9.21
N GLY A 2 9.56 2.89 8.08
CA GLY A 2 10.72 2.00 8.03
C GLY A 2 10.40 0.72 7.25
N VAL A 3 11.12 -0.36 7.54
CA VAL A 3 10.86 -1.70 6.99
C VAL A 3 10.85 -2.72 8.12
N ILE A 4 9.99 -3.73 8.01
CA ILE A 4 10.03 -4.91 8.89
C ILE A 4 9.77 -6.17 8.08
N THR A 5 10.66 -7.14 8.22
CA THR A 5 10.50 -8.52 7.77
C THR A 5 10.37 -9.32 9.07
N PRO A 6 9.17 -9.81 9.42
CA PRO A 6 8.96 -10.46 10.71
C PRO A 6 9.93 -11.61 10.95
N ASP A 7 10.41 -11.74 12.18
CA ASP A 7 11.42 -12.73 12.61
C ASP A 7 12.82 -12.59 11.96
N GLU A 8 13.05 -11.54 11.17
CA GLU A 8 14.32 -11.36 10.44
C GLU A 8 14.95 -9.98 10.68
N ILE A 9 14.25 -8.89 10.35
CA ILE A 9 14.80 -7.54 10.51
C ILE A 9 13.70 -6.50 10.80
N LYS A 10 14.05 -5.50 11.61
CA LYS A 10 13.27 -4.28 11.82
C LYS A 10 14.18 -3.06 11.72
N ILE A 11 13.84 -2.15 10.80
CA ILE A 11 14.46 -0.83 10.68
C ILE A 11 13.36 0.22 10.81
N GLY A 12 13.57 1.22 11.67
CA GLY A 12 12.60 2.30 11.90
C GLY A 12 11.67 2.06 13.10
N ILE A 13 10.52 2.74 13.09
CA ILE A 13 9.69 2.93 14.29
C ILE A 13 8.48 2.00 14.38
N MET A 14 8.32 1.07 13.42
CA MET A 14 7.17 0.16 13.43
C MET A 14 7.20 -0.77 14.67
N PRO A 15 6.09 -0.94 15.40
CA PRO A 15 6.06 -1.81 16.58
C PRO A 15 6.19 -3.27 16.14
N GLY A 16 7.23 -3.97 16.59
CA GLY A 16 7.50 -5.35 16.13
C GLY A 16 6.45 -6.36 16.61
N HIS A 17 5.90 -6.17 17.80
CA HIS A 17 4.98 -7.11 18.45
C HIS A 17 3.61 -7.26 17.76
N ILE A 18 3.26 -6.35 16.85
CA ILE A 18 2.02 -6.47 16.04
C ILE A 18 2.25 -7.20 14.71
N HIS A 19 3.49 -7.61 14.41
CA HIS A 19 3.82 -8.29 13.17
C HIS A 19 4.10 -9.77 13.44
N LYS A 20 3.81 -10.62 12.43
CA LYS A 20 4.11 -12.05 12.46
C LYS A 20 4.45 -12.51 11.05
N LYS A 21 5.36 -13.47 10.93
CA LYS A 21 5.72 -14.04 9.62
C LYS A 21 4.50 -14.63 8.91
N GLY A 22 4.36 -14.32 7.63
CA GLY A 22 3.31 -14.86 6.76
C GLY A 22 3.51 -14.42 5.30
N PRO A 23 2.51 -14.65 4.44
CA PRO A 23 2.72 -14.55 3.00
C PRO A 23 2.41 -13.18 2.40
N ILE A 24 2.06 -12.16 3.20
CA ILE A 24 1.48 -10.92 2.69
C ILE A 24 2.50 -9.78 2.66
N GLY A 25 2.73 -9.22 1.48
CA GLY A 25 3.49 -7.99 1.32
C GLY A 25 2.63 -6.76 1.66
N VAL A 26 3.21 -5.77 2.33
CA VAL A 26 2.54 -4.48 2.59
C VAL A 26 3.47 -3.34 2.15
N VAL A 27 2.98 -2.44 1.30
CA VAL A 27 3.69 -1.20 0.94
C VAL A 27 2.80 0.02 1.19
N SER A 28 3.33 1.03 1.88
CA SER A 28 2.56 2.20 2.27
C SER A 28 3.38 3.48 2.36
N ARG A 29 2.76 4.62 2.02
CA ARG A 29 3.30 5.96 2.35
C ARG A 29 3.11 6.30 3.83
N SER A 30 2.00 5.85 4.42
CA SER A 30 1.57 6.20 5.78
C SER A 30 1.96 5.14 6.81
N GLY A 31 2.58 5.59 7.91
CA GLY A 31 2.89 4.74 9.05
C GLY A 31 1.65 4.17 9.73
N THR A 32 0.65 5.01 10.00
CA THR A 32 -0.57 4.59 10.71
C THR A 32 -1.39 3.61 9.88
N LEU A 33 -1.50 3.84 8.56
CA LEU A 33 -2.21 2.90 7.68
C LEU A 33 -1.43 1.59 7.46
N THR A 34 -0.11 1.60 7.66
CA THR A 34 0.66 0.36 7.72
C THR A 34 0.23 -0.46 8.93
N TYR A 35 0.09 0.17 10.10
CA TYR A 35 -0.35 -0.52 11.33
C TYR A 35 -1.78 -1.04 11.21
N GLU A 36 -2.65 -0.27 10.57
CA GLU A 36 -4.03 -0.66 10.28
C GLU A 36 -4.08 -1.92 9.39
N ALA A 37 -3.34 -1.92 8.27
CA ALA A 37 -3.26 -3.08 7.39
C ALA A 37 -2.69 -4.31 8.12
N VAL A 38 -1.60 -4.13 8.87
CA VAL A 38 -0.96 -5.21 9.64
C VAL A 38 -1.91 -5.76 10.70
N GLY A 39 -2.58 -4.90 11.46
CA GLY A 39 -3.56 -5.31 12.49
C GLY A 39 -4.68 -6.16 11.90
N GLN A 40 -5.27 -5.72 10.79
CA GLN A 40 -6.32 -6.49 10.12
C GLN A 40 -5.84 -7.84 9.60
N LEU A 41 -4.60 -7.91 9.08
CA LEU A 41 -4.01 -9.19 8.67
C LEU A 41 -3.86 -10.14 9.85
N MET A 42 -3.32 -9.64 10.96
CA MET A 42 -3.14 -10.42 12.18
C MET A 42 -4.47 -10.97 12.72
N GLU A 43 -5.51 -10.13 12.74
CA GLU A 43 -6.85 -10.52 13.20
C GLU A 43 -7.47 -11.66 12.39
N ILE A 44 -7.19 -11.72 11.08
CA ILE A 44 -7.69 -12.77 10.19
C ILE A 44 -6.72 -13.95 10.04
N GLY A 45 -5.66 -14.00 10.86
CA GLY A 45 -4.67 -15.06 10.92
C GLY A 45 -3.62 -15.02 9.80
N LEU A 46 -3.53 -13.93 9.05
CA LEU A 46 -2.53 -13.71 8.01
C LEU A 46 -1.34 -12.92 8.57
N GLY A 47 -0.13 -13.41 8.33
CA GLY A 47 1.11 -12.70 8.65
C GLY A 47 1.66 -11.93 7.45
N GLN A 48 2.81 -11.28 7.63
CA GLN A 48 3.46 -10.47 6.61
C GLN A 48 4.76 -11.11 6.15
N SER A 49 5.04 -11.03 4.84
CA SER A 49 6.34 -11.39 4.28
C SER A 49 7.32 -10.26 4.57
N SER A 50 6.92 -9.03 4.21
CA SER A 50 7.56 -7.79 4.66
C SER A 50 6.57 -6.63 4.61
N CYS A 51 6.78 -5.62 5.46
CA CYS A 51 6.09 -4.33 5.39
C CYS A 51 7.10 -3.22 5.10
N VAL A 52 6.85 -2.44 4.06
CA VAL A 52 7.73 -1.36 3.59
C VAL A 52 6.99 -0.03 3.62
N GLY A 53 7.45 0.85 4.50
CA GLY A 53 6.95 2.22 4.58
C GLY A 53 7.80 3.19 3.79
N ILE A 54 7.40 3.51 2.56
CA ILE A 54 8.17 4.32 1.59
C ILE A 54 8.15 5.84 1.87
N GLY A 55 7.34 6.28 2.83
CA GLY A 55 7.24 7.69 3.24
C GLY A 55 6.30 8.53 2.37
N GLY A 56 5.89 9.67 2.94
CA GLY A 56 4.94 10.60 2.33
C GLY A 56 5.57 11.73 1.51
N ASP A 57 6.89 11.86 1.51
CA ASP A 57 7.59 12.96 0.84
C ASP A 57 7.50 12.83 -0.69
N PRO A 58 7.49 13.96 -1.42
CA PRO A 58 7.40 13.96 -2.88
C PRO A 58 8.65 13.38 -3.56
N VAL A 59 9.80 13.48 -2.88
CA VAL A 59 11.07 12.87 -3.28
C VAL A 59 11.43 11.85 -2.21
N ASN A 60 11.23 10.57 -2.52
CA ASN A 60 11.52 9.46 -1.64
C ASN A 60 12.46 8.47 -2.32
N GLY A 61 13.11 7.61 -1.53
CA GLY A 61 14.13 6.68 -2.04
C GLY A 61 13.53 5.61 -2.96
N LEU A 62 12.52 4.87 -2.48
CA LEU A 62 11.80 3.86 -3.25
C LEU A 62 10.36 4.31 -3.50
N LYS A 63 9.84 4.03 -4.69
CA LYS A 63 8.41 4.22 -5.01
C LYS A 63 7.64 2.91 -4.80
N HIS A 64 6.31 2.98 -4.85
CA HIS A 64 5.47 1.78 -4.80
C HIS A 64 5.89 0.75 -5.85
N ILE A 65 6.10 1.17 -7.10
CA ILE A 65 6.47 0.27 -8.20
C ILE A 65 7.76 -0.52 -7.91
N ASP A 66 8.72 0.08 -7.23
CA ASP A 66 10.00 -0.58 -6.91
C ASP A 66 9.79 -1.69 -5.88
N VAL A 67 8.97 -1.41 -4.85
CA VAL A 67 8.62 -2.41 -3.84
C VAL A 67 7.71 -3.50 -4.42
N MET A 68 6.79 -3.14 -5.33
CA MET A 68 5.93 -4.11 -6.01
C MET A 68 6.75 -5.10 -6.85
N LYS A 69 7.82 -4.65 -7.53
CA LYS A 69 8.77 -5.54 -8.22
C LYS A 69 9.41 -6.53 -7.26
N MET A 70 9.92 -6.04 -6.12
CA MET A 70 10.53 -6.90 -5.09
C MET A 70 9.53 -7.93 -4.55
N PHE A 71 8.29 -7.52 -4.26
CA PHE A 71 7.23 -8.44 -3.85
C PHE A 71 6.81 -9.41 -4.95
N ASN A 72 6.85 -9.01 -6.22
CA ASN A 72 6.55 -9.90 -7.34
C ASN A 72 7.57 -11.03 -7.46
N ASP A 73 8.85 -10.73 -7.20
CA ASP A 73 9.97 -11.67 -7.32
C ASP A 73 10.20 -12.51 -6.05
N ASP A 74 9.73 -12.06 -4.88
CA ASP A 74 9.90 -12.77 -3.61
C ASP A 74 9.02 -14.03 -3.52
N PRO A 75 9.56 -15.26 -3.48
CA PRO A 75 8.77 -16.48 -3.41
C PRO A 75 7.93 -16.62 -2.13
N GLN A 76 8.23 -15.89 -1.05
CA GLN A 76 7.46 -15.93 0.20
C GLN A 76 6.22 -15.02 0.16
N THR A 77 6.18 -14.06 -0.75
CA THR A 77 5.02 -13.19 -0.93
C THR A 77 4.00 -13.84 -1.85
N GLU A 78 2.76 -14.04 -1.39
CA GLU A 78 1.66 -14.58 -2.19
C GLU A 78 0.67 -13.50 -2.65
N ALA A 79 0.53 -12.41 -1.89
CA ALA A 79 -0.33 -11.27 -2.25
C ALA A 79 0.18 -9.98 -1.60
N VAL A 80 -0.28 -8.84 -2.11
CA VAL A 80 0.20 -7.52 -1.65
C VAL A 80 -0.95 -6.56 -1.33
N ILE A 81 -0.85 -5.86 -0.19
CA ILE A 81 -1.64 -4.66 0.09
C ILE A 81 -0.82 -3.42 -0.31
N MET A 82 -1.35 -2.64 -1.25
CA MET A 82 -0.79 -1.38 -1.69
C MET A 82 -1.60 -0.21 -1.11
N VAL A 83 -0.98 0.57 -0.23
CA VAL A 83 -1.57 1.76 0.37
C VAL A 83 -0.93 3.01 -0.23
N GLY A 84 -1.74 3.77 -0.97
CA GLY A 84 -1.37 5.06 -1.54
C GLY A 84 -2.02 6.24 -0.82
N GLU A 85 -1.80 7.42 -1.36
CA GLU A 85 -2.39 8.67 -0.89
C GLU A 85 -2.68 9.58 -2.10
N ILE A 86 -3.55 10.56 -1.93
CA ILE A 86 -3.72 11.65 -2.90
C ILE A 86 -2.39 12.34 -3.24
N GLY A 87 -2.35 12.97 -4.42
CA GLY A 87 -1.20 13.73 -4.92
C GLY A 87 -0.18 12.89 -5.70
N GLY A 88 0.43 13.51 -6.72
CA GLY A 88 1.33 12.83 -7.65
C GLY A 88 0.64 11.77 -8.51
N SER A 89 1.42 11.01 -9.28
CA SER A 89 0.96 9.97 -10.23
C SER A 89 1.54 8.58 -9.95
N ASN A 90 2.26 8.40 -8.85
CA ASN A 90 3.03 7.19 -8.58
C ASN A 90 2.14 5.95 -8.48
N GLU A 91 0.96 6.06 -7.87
CA GLU A 91 0.02 4.95 -7.70
C GLU A 91 -0.58 4.51 -9.05
N GLU A 92 -0.92 5.45 -9.92
CA GLU A 92 -1.45 5.19 -11.26
C GLU A 92 -0.41 4.54 -12.18
N GLU A 93 0.83 5.04 -12.14
CA GLU A 93 1.97 4.44 -12.84
C GLU A 93 2.24 3.01 -12.34
N CYS A 94 2.20 2.82 -11.03
CA CYS A 94 2.36 1.51 -10.40
C CYS A 94 1.21 0.57 -10.80
N ALA A 95 -0.04 1.03 -10.83
CA ALA A 95 -1.19 0.23 -11.22
C ALA A 95 -1.07 -0.29 -12.67
N ARG A 96 -0.64 0.57 -13.60
CA ARG A 96 -0.38 0.15 -14.99
C ARG A 96 0.74 -0.87 -15.09
N TRP A 97 1.79 -0.73 -14.28
CA TRP A 97 2.86 -1.72 -14.21
C TRP A 97 2.34 -3.06 -13.64
N VAL A 98 1.52 -3.01 -12.58
CA VAL A 98 0.90 -4.18 -11.97
C VAL A 98 0.08 -4.95 -13.00
N LYS A 99 -0.77 -4.26 -13.78
CA LYS A 99 -1.56 -4.88 -14.86
C LYS A 99 -0.69 -5.64 -15.87
N ALA A 100 0.46 -5.07 -16.22
CA ALA A 100 1.32 -5.63 -17.26
C ALA A 100 2.30 -6.71 -16.76
N ASN A 101 2.64 -6.73 -15.46
CA ASN A 101 3.79 -7.50 -14.98
C ASN A 101 3.55 -8.31 -13.69
N MET A 102 2.58 -7.92 -12.85
CA MET A 102 2.37 -8.57 -11.56
C MET A 102 1.76 -9.95 -11.76
N LYS A 103 2.35 -10.96 -11.12
CA LYS A 103 1.88 -12.35 -11.14
C LYS A 103 1.02 -12.70 -9.93
N LYS A 104 1.03 -11.82 -8.93
CA LYS A 104 0.42 -12.02 -7.61
C LYS A 104 -0.73 -11.04 -7.43
N PRO A 105 -1.81 -11.44 -6.74
CA PRO A 105 -2.93 -10.55 -6.51
C PRO A 105 -2.51 -9.35 -5.65
N VAL A 106 -3.09 -8.19 -5.98
CA VAL A 106 -2.87 -6.91 -5.29
C VAL A 106 -4.22 -6.35 -4.89
N VAL A 107 -4.30 -5.79 -3.69
CA VAL A 107 -5.43 -4.95 -3.26
C VAL A 107 -4.96 -3.55 -2.93
N GLY A 108 -5.84 -2.58 -3.12
CA GLY A 108 -5.53 -1.16 -3.05
C GLY A 108 -6.35 -0.37 -2.05
N PHE A 109 -5.73 0.62 -1.44
CA PHE A 109 -6.41 1.69 -0.71
C PHE A 109 -5.71 3.03 -0.99
N ILE A 110 -6.48 4.10 -1.16
CA ILE A 110 -5.95 5.47 -1.32
C ILE A 110 -6.47 6.35 -0.19
N ALA A 111 -5.55 6.86 0.62
CA ALA A 111 -5.86 7.81 1.68
C ALA A 111 -6.22 9.20 1.12
N GLY A 112 -7.08 9.93 1.83
CA GLY A 112 -7.43 11.32 1.49
C GLY A 112 -8.65 11.48 0.59
N VAL A 113 -9.57 10.50 0.52
CA VAL A 113 -10.82 10.58 -0.26
C VAL A 113 -11.68 11.79 0.11
N THR A 114 -11.66 12.22 1.38
CA THR A 114 -12.43 13.37 1.88
C THR A 114 -11.64 14.69 1.84
N ALA A 115 -10.49 14.72 1.16
CA ALA A 115 -9.66 15.90 1.08
C ALA A 115 -10.34 17.03 0.29
N PRO A 116 -10.47 18.24 0.86
CA PRO A 116 -10.98 19.37 0.11
C PRO A 116 -9.98 19.79 -0.98
N PRO A 117 -10.45 20.25 -2.16
CA PRO A 117 -9.59 20.75 -3.22
C PRO A 117 -8.62 21.83 -2.74
N GLY A 118 -7.37 21.79 -3.22
CA GLY A 118 -6.37 22.81 -2.93
C GLY A 118 -5.78 22.78 -1.50
N LYS A 119 -6.17 21.83 -0.64
CA LYS A 119 -5.51 21.63 0.65
C LYS A 119 -4.40 20.57 0.58
N ARG A 120 -3.28 20.91 1.20
CA ARG A 120 -2.19 19.99 1.50
C ARG A 120 -2.54 19.17 2.74
N MET A 121 -2.38 17.85 2.66
CA MET A 121 -2.52 16.95 3.82
C MET A 121 -1.21 16.88 4.62
N GLY A 122 -1.19 16.08 5.69
CA GLY A 122 -0.05 15.99 6.61
C GLY A 122 1.28 15.61 5.92
N HIS A 123 1.23 14.76 4.90
CA HIS A 123 2.41 14.41 4.11
C HIS A 123 2.76 15.48 3.06
N ALA A 124 4.06 15.72 2.87
CA ALA A 124 4.53 16.76 1.96
C ALA A 124 4.15 16.52 0.49
N GLY A 125 4.06 15.25 0.05
CA GLY A 125 3.65 14.90 -1.31
C GLY A 125 2.13 14.86 -1.54
N ALA A 126 1.32 15.06 -0.51
CA ALA A 126 -0.14 14.96 -0.58
C ALA A 126 -0.77 16.29 -1.01
N ILE A 127 -0.47 16.71 -2.24
CA ILE A 127 -0.96 17.94 -2.86
C ILE A 127 -1.67 17.58 -4.17
N ILE A 128 -2.97 17.89 -4.23
CA ILE A 128 -3.77 17.79 -5.46
C ILE A 128 -3.53 19.07 -6.27
N SER A 129 -3.01 18.95 -7.49
CA SER A 129 -2.71 20.07 -8.37
C SER A 129 -3.47 19.95 -9.69
N GLY A 130 -4.16 21.01 -10.11
CA GLY A 130 -4.87 21.04 -11.40
C GLY A 130 -5.95 19.97 -11.56
N GLY A 131 -6.57 19.52 -10.45
CA GLY A 131 -7.59 18.47 -10.45
C GLY A 131 -7.06 17.04 -10.64
N LYS A 132 -5.73 16.85 -10.68
CA LYS A 132 -5.09 15.54 -10.87
C LYS A 132 -4.56 14.97 -9.56
N GLY A 133 -4.56 13.64 -9.46
CA GLY A 133 -4.09 12.90 -8.29
C GLY A 133 -5.12 12.87 -7.16
N THR A 134 -6.41 12.98 -7.50
CA THR A 134 -7.49 12.76 -6.53
C THR A 134 -7.55 11.28 -6.14
N ALA A 135 -8.14 10.99 -4.99
CA ALA A 135 -8.28 9.60 -4.57
C ALA A 135 -9.18 8.81 -5.53
N GLU A 136 -10.23 9.45 -6.05
CA GLU A 136 -11.18 8.85 -6.97
C GLU A 136 -10.53 8.49 -8.31
N GLU A 137 -9.72 9.40 -8.88
CA GLU A 137 -8.96 9.13 -10.10
C GLU A 137 -7.99 7.96 -9.90
N LYS A 138 -7.23 7.96 -8.79
CA LYS A 138 -6.30 6.88 -8.46
C LYS A 138 -7.01 5.53 -8.31
N LEU A 139 -8.12 5.48 -7.56
CA LEU A 139 -8.89 4.27 -7.36
C LEU A 139 -9.47 3.74 -8.68
N ALA A 140 -9.99 4.61 -9.54
CA ALA A 140 -10.50 4.22 -10.85
C ALA A 140 -9.40 3.57 -11.71
N VAL A 141 -8.21 4.17 -11.78
CA VAL A 141 -7.07 3.61 -12.52
C VAL A 141 -6.62 2.27 -11.93
N MET A 142 -6.61 2.13 -10.60
CA MET A 142 -6.29 0.86 -9.94
C MET A 142 -7.27 -0.24 -10.32
N GLU A 143 -8.57 0.05 -10.31
CA GLU A 143 -9.62 -0.90 -10.69
C GLU A 143 -9.56 -1.29 -12.17
N GLU A 144 -9.33 -0.33 -13.08
CA GLU A 144 -9.08 -0.57 -14.51
C GLU A 144 -7.85 -1.46 -14.76
N CYS A 145 -6.90 -1.45 -13.83
CA CYS A 145 -5.70 -2.28 -13.84
C CYS A 145 -5.89 -3.64 -13.18
N GLY A 146 -7.10 -3.98 -12.72
CA GLY A 146 -7.41 -5.25 -12.08
C GLY A 146 -7.03 -5.32 -10.60
N ILE A 147 -6.66 -4.20 -9.99
CA ILE A 147 -6.42 -4.12 -8.54
C ILE A 147 -7.76 -3.88 -7.85
N ARG A 148 -8.19 -4.81 -7.00
CA ARG A 148 -9.41 -4.60 -6.20
C ARG A 148 -9.13 -3.54 -5.14
N THR A 149 -10.01 -2.55 -5.02
CA THR A 149 -9.82 -1.46 -4.06
C THR A 149 -10.90 -1.42 -2.98
N THR A 150 -10.58 -0.78 -1.86
CA THR A 150 -11.56 -0.37 -0.85
C THR A 150 -11.42 1.12 -0.58
N LYS A 151 -12.54 1.78 -0.25
CA LYS A 151 -12.57 3.15 0.27
C LYS A 151 -12.59 3.21 1.79
N ASN A 152 -12.80 2.06 2.44
CA ASN A 152 -12.80 1.94 3.89
C ASN A 152 -11.46 1.34 4.36
N PRO A 153 -10.64 2.09 5.12
CA PRO A 153 -9.36 1.56 5.60
C PRO A 153 -9.55 0.30 6.46
N ALA A 154 -10.69 0.14 7.15
CA ALA A 154 -10.99 -1.02 7.99
C ALA A 154 -11.27 -2.34 7.22
N GLU A 155 -11.37 -2.29 5.89
CA GLU A 155 -11.72 -3.46 5.07
C GLU A 155 -10.54 -4.01 4.25
N MET A 156 -9.32 -3.47 4.40
CA MET A 156 -8.14 -3.87 3.61
C MET A 156 -7.81 -5.36 3.76
N GLY A 157 -7.75 -5.87 4.99
CA GLY A 157 -7.42 -7.27 5.26
C GLY A 157 -8.49 -8.24 4.76
N LYS A 158 -9.76 -7.90 4.95
CA LYS A 158 -10.90 -8.68 4.43
C LYS A 158 -10.92 -8.70 2.90
N LEU A 159 -10.67 -7.56 2.27
CA LEU A 159 -10.57 -7.46 0.81
C LEU A 159 -9.44 -8.35 0.30
N LEU A 160 -8.25 -8.28 0.92
CA LEU A 160 -7.13 -9.17 0.58
C LEU A 160 -7.52 -10.64 0.72
N LYS A 161 -8.17 -11.03 1.82
CA LYS A 161 -8.60 -12.43 2.00
C LYS A 161 -9.51 -12.91 0.88
N SER A 162 -10.35 -12.03 0.31
CA SER A 162 -11.22 -12.35 -0.83
C SER A 162 -10.49 -12.56 -2.16
N VAL A 163 -9.17 -12.28 -2.20
CA VAL A 163 -8.33 -12.42 -3.40
C VAL A 163 -7.34 -13.58 -3.30
N LEU A 164 -7.20 -14.17 -2.12
CA LEU A 164 -6.44 -15.39 -1.89
C LEU A 164 -7.29 -16.61 -2.29
N LYS A 165 -6.64 -17.62 -2.85
CA LYS A 165 -7.28 -18.89 -3.25
C LYS A 165 -7.36 -19.86 -2.08
#